data_AF-A0A2V2W0P9-F1
#
_entry.id   AF-A0A2V2W0P9-F1
#
_cell.length_a   1.000
_cell.length_b   1.000
_cell.length_c   1.000
_cell.angle_alpha   90.00
_cell.angle_beta   90.00
_cell.angle_gamma   90.00
#
_symmetry.space_group_name_H-M   'P 1'
#
loop_
_entity.id
_entity.type
_entity.pdbx_description
1 polymer ?
#
loop_
_entity_poly.entity_id
_entity_poly.type
_entity_poly.pdbx_seq_one_letter_code
_entity_poly.pdbx_strand_id
1 'polypeptide(L)'
;MIAVSFPRVTNYDEWAKQLQAARIIVSCPDEVDLKAMCAWITRDETKEKQAEYWKELKKHMYLLGPIPRHVFDEEAFTERCGAVRFALQSINEGTVKEHFSRGGESPWYSEDPSHKPVKVVREIYAGGVILFNAPISACLEERTLERLPSVAE
;
A
#
# COMPACT_ATOMS: atom_id res chain seq x y z
N MET A 1 24.25 10.54 5.43
CA MET A 1 23.31 10.00 4.43
C MET A 1 22.70 8.75 5.04
N ILE A 2 21.39 8.72 5.29
CA ILE A 2 20.71 7.50 5.75
C ILE A 2 20.35 6.73 4.50
N ALA A 3 21.08 5.67 4.22
CA ALA A 3 20.75 4.74 3.13
C ALA A 3 19.62 3.84 3.63
N VAL A 4 18.39 4.11 3.19
CA VAL A 4 17.28 3.17 3.39
C VAL A 4 17.47 2.07 2.36
N SER A 5 17.94 0.91 2.80
CA SER A 5 18.08 -0.27 1.96
C SER A 5 16.74 -0.60 1.30
N PHE A 6 16.79 -1.03 0.04
CA PHE A 6 15.60 -1.46 -0.70
C PHE A 6 14.81 -2.47 0.14
N PRO A 7 13.48 -2.36 0.22
CA PRO A 7 12.65 -3.19 1.08
C PRO A 7 12.63 -4.63 0.53
N ARG A 8 13.66 -5.42 0.84
CA ARG A 8 13.70 -6.87 0.60
C ARG A 8 13.21 -7.57 1.84
N VAL A 9 12.40 -8.62 1.65
CA VAL A 9 11.82 -9.41 2.75
C VAL A 9 12.90 -9.88 3.72
N THR A 10 14.04 -10.33 3.19
CA THR A 10 15.21 -10.76 3.97
C THR A 10 15.72 -9.69 4.95
N ASN A 11 15.67 -8.41 4.58
CA ASN A 11 16.13 -7.32 5.46
C ASN A 11 15.18 -7.16 6.66
N TYR A 12 13.86 -7.30 6.44
CA TYR A 12 12.87 -7.25 7.51
C TYR A 12 12.99 -8.45 8.46
N ASP A 13 13.22 -9.65 7.91
CA ASP A 13 13.40 -10.87 8.71
C ASP A 13 14.64 -10.79 9.61
N GLU A 14 15.72 -10.17 9.13
CA GLU A 14 16.90 -9.91 9.95
C GLU A 14 16.65 -8.85 11.02
N TRP A 15 15.97 -7.75 10.69
CA TRP A 15 15.60 -6.72 11.68
C TRP A 15 14.69 -7.28 12.78
N ALA A 16 13.77 -8.18 12.44
CA ALA A 16 12.88 -8.84 13.40
C ALA A 16 13.63 -9.71 14.43
N LYS A 17 14.74 -10.35 14.02
CA LYS A 17 15.57 -11.19 14.90
C LYS A 17 16.45 -10.38 15.86
N GLN A 18 16.77 -9.13 15.51
CA GLN A 18 17.70 -8.30 16.26
C GLN A 18 17.07 -7.57 17.46
N LEU A 19 15.74 -7.43 17.54
CA LEU A 19 15.10 -6.54 18.52
C LEU A 19 14.49 -7.27 19.71
N GLN A 20 15.14 -7.11 20.88
CA GLN A 20 14.48 -7.02 22.19
C GLN A 20 13.72 -5.67 22.37
N ALA A 21 13.35 -4.99 21.28
CA ALA A 21 12.99 -3.58 21.25
C ALA A 21 11.70 -3.30 20.45
N ALA A 22 11.15 -2.10 20.66
CA ALA A 22 9.85 -1.64 20.21
C ALA A 22 9.56 -1.89 18.71
N ARG A 23 8.29 -2.22 18.42
CA ARG A 23 7.75 -2.50 17.08
C ARG A 23 8.11 -1.36 16.10
N ILE A 24 8.85 -1.66 15.04
CA ILE A 24 9.19 -0.70 13.98
C ILE A 24 8.01 -0.60 13.02
N ILE A 25 7.42 0.58 12.92
CA ILE A 25 6.34 0.88 11.97
C ILE A 25 6.90 1.91 11.00
N VAL A 26 7.02 1.52 9.72
CA VAL A 26 7.46 2.41 8.65
C VAL A 26 6.24 2.98 7.96
N SER A 27 6.11 4.31 7.96
CA SER A 27 5.06 4.98 7.19
C SER A 27 5.23 4.73 5.69
N CYS A 28 4.13 4.56 4.98
CA CYS A 28 4.13 4.54 3.52
C CYS A 28 4.45 5.95 3.00
N PRO A 29 5.28 6.09 1.95
CA PRO A 29 5.44 7.37 1.26
C PRO A 29 4.10 7.92 0.78
N ASP A 30 3.99 9.24 0.63
CA ASP A 30 2.86 9.90 0.01
C ASP A 30 3.14 10.37 -1.43
N GLU A 31 2.20 11.09 -2.05
CA GLU A 31 2.37 11.61 -3.42
C GLU A 31 3.58 12.56 -3.52
N VAL A 32 3.85 13.36 -2.48
CA VAL A 32 4.93 14.34 -2.48
C VAL A 32 6.28 13.63 -2.38
N ASP A 33 6.38 12.60 -1.53
CA ASP A 33 7.57 11.75 -1.43
C ASP A 33 7.89 11.09 -2.79
N LEU A 34 6.88 10.50 -3.43
CA LEU A 34 7.05 9.86 -4.73
C LEU A 34 7.38 10.86 -5.85
N LYS A 35 6.83 12.08 -5.78
CA LYS A 35 7.17 13.15 -6.70
C LYS A 35 8.65 13.54 -6.58
N ALA A 36 9.16 13.63 -5.35
CA ALA A 36 10.58 13.90 -5.11
C ALA A 36 11.47 12.76 -5.64
N MET A 37 11.10 11.50 -5.39
CA MET A 37 11.81 10.33 -5.94
C MET A 37 11.79 10.32 -7.47
N CYS A 38 10.64 10.60 -8.08
CA CYS A 38 10.46 10.72 -9.53
C CYS A 38 11.40 11.77 -10.12
N ALA A 39 11.42 12.98 -9.53
CA ALA A 39 12.32 14.06 -9.97
C ALA A 39 13.80 13.66 -9.86
N TRP A 40 14.17 12.88 -8.84
CA TRP A 40 15.54 12.38 -8.67
C TRP A 40 15.92 11.29 -9.69
N ILE A 41 15.01 10.34 -9.95
CA ILE A 41 15.22 9.24 -10.91
C ILE A 41 15.38 9.80 -12.33
N THR A 42 14.57 10.80 -12.68
CA THR A 42 14.52 11.39 -14.02
C THR A 42 15.33 12.69 -14.14
N ARG A 43 16.24 12.96 -13.19
CA ARG A 43 16.96 14.25 -13.08
C ARG A 43 17.78 14.62 -14.33
N ASP A 44 18.25 13.63 -15.07
CA ASP A 44 19.09 13.78 -16.27
C ASP A 44 18.24 13.80 -17.57
N GLU A 45 16.91 13.66 -17.46
CA GLU A 45 15.98 13.65 -18.58
C GLU A 45 15.41 15.04 -18.90
N THR A 46 14.79 15.19 -20.08
CA THR A 46 14.12 16.45 -20.47
C THR A 46 12.86 16.68 -19.65
N LYS A 47 12.41 17.94 -19.56
CA LYS A 47 11.18 18.32 -18.83
C LYS A 47 9.95 17.58 -19.35
N GLU A 48 9.89 17.33 -20.66
CA GLU A 48 8.79 16.62 -21.31
C GLU A 48 8.74 15.17 -20.85
N LYS A 49 9.89 14.47 -20.85
CA LYS A 49 9.98 13.09 -20.35
C LYS A 49 9.70 12.98 -18.86
N GLN A 50 10.17 13.94 -18.05
CA GLN A 50 9.84 14.00 -16.63
C GLN A 50 8.33 14.12 -16.40
N ALA A 51 7.65 14.95 -17.19
CA ALA A 51 6.20 15.13 -17.10
C ALA A 51 5.43 13.88 -17.54
N GLU A 52 5.86 13.21 -18.63
CA GLU A 52 5.28 11.95 -19.10
C GLU A 52 5.45 10.84 -18.07
N TYR A 53 6.66 10.67 -17.54
CA TYR A 53 6.96 9.69 -16.51
C TYR A 53 6.09 9.93 -15.25
N TRP A 54 6.02 11.17 -14.76
CA TRP A 54 5.18 11.51 -13.62
C TRP A 54 3.69 11.23 -13.88
N LYS A 55 3.20 11.45 -15.09
CA LYS A 55 1.81 11.15 -15.48
C LYS A 55 1.51 9.66 -15.36
N GLU A 56 2.42 8.78 -15.76
CA GLU A 56 2.24 7.34 -15.59
C GLU A 56 2.26 6.93 -14.11
N LEU A 57 3.21 7.44 -13.33
CA LEU A 57 3.26 7.15 -11.89
C LEU A 57 1.98 7.56 -11.15
N LYS A 58 1.34 8.67 -11.55
CA LYS A 58 0.03 9.05 -10.99
C LYS A 58 -1.05 8.02 -11.24
N LYS A 59 -1.07 7.38 -12.42
CA LYS A 59 -2.03 6.30 -12.69
C LYS A 59 -1.75 5.10 -11.79
N HIS A 60 -0.48 4.76 -11.60
CA HIS A 60 -0.10 3.65 -10.70
C HIS A 60 -0.53 3.94 -9.26
N MET A 61 -0.31 5.17 -8.78
CA MET A 61 -0.76 5.59 -7.44
C MET A 61 -2.28 5.59 -7.30
N TYR A 62 -3.02 6.04 -8.32
CA TYR A 62 -4.48 5.99 -8.30
C TYR A 62 -5.00 4.56 -8.16
N LEU A 63 -4.34 3.59 -8.81
CA LEU A 63 -4.75 2.19 -8.80
C LEU A 63 -4.27 1.40 -7.58
N LEU A 64 -3.02 1.57 -7.16
CA LEU A 64 -2.36 0.73 -6.13
C LEU A 64 -1.81 1.50 -4.93
N GLY A 65 -2.03 2.81 -4.88
CA GLY A 65 -1.53 3.67 -3.82
C GLY A 65 -0.05 4.00 -3.98
N PRO A 66 0.50 4.82 -3.08
CA PRO A 66 1.86 5.35 -3.17
C PRO A 66 2.93 4.34 -2.71
N ILE A 67 2.89 3.10 -3.21
CA ILE A 67 3.86 2.06 -2.87
C ILE A 67 4.99 2.06 -3.91
N PRO A 68 6.22 2.50 -3.55
CA PRO A 68 7.30 2.69 -4.53
C PRO A 68 7.54 1.47 -5.44
N ARG A 69 7.51 0.26 -4.86
CA ARG A 69 7.72 -0.99 -5.62
C ARG A 69 6.72 -1.16 -6.76
N HIS A 70 5.45 -0.83 -6.55
CA HIS A 70 4.40 -0.99 -7.57
C HIS A 70 4.18 0.29 -8.37
N VAL A 71 4.81 1.40 -8.00
CA VAL A 71 4.71 2.67 -8.72
C VAL A 71 5.81 2.76 -9.78
N PHE A 72 7.06 2.42 -9.43
CA PHE A 72 8.22 2.61 -10.31
C PHE A 72 8.58 1.40 -11.18
N ASP A 73 7.97 0.23 -10.95
CA ASP A 73 8.26 -1.01 -11.67
C ASP A 73 6.99 -1.52 -12.36
N GLU A 74 7.02 -1.55 -13.70
CA GLU A 74 5.87 -1.89 -14.55
C GLU A 74 5.41 -3.34 -14.39
N GLU A 75 6.37 -4.27 -14.23
CA GLU A 75 6.08 -5.69 -14.06
C GLU A 75 5.42 -5.93 -12.70
N ALA A 76 6.01 -5.37 -11.63
CA ALA A 76 5.45 -5.45 -10.28
C ALA A 76 4.11 -4.69 -10.16
N PHE A 77 3.92 -3.62 -10.92
CA PHE A 77 2.64 -2.92 -11.04
C PHE A 77 1.57 -3.84 -11.66
N THR A 78 1.89 -4.44 -12.80
CA THR A 78 0.98 -5.31 -13.56
C THR A 78 0.60 -6.56 -12.76
N GLU A 79 1.59 -7.22 -12.14
CA GLU A 79 1.39 -8.38 -11.29
C GLU A 79 0.46 -8.03 -10.11
N ARG A 80 0.72 -6.90 -9.44
CA ARG A 80 -0.09 -6.45 -8.30
C ARG A 80 -1.51 -6.09 -8.73
N CYS A 81 -1.70 -5.46 -9.89
CA CYS A 81 -3.03 -5.20 -10.44
C CYS A 81 -3.83 -6.49 -10.67
N GLY A 82 -3.19 -7.53 -11.22
CA GLY A 82 -3.81 -8.85 -11.39
C GLY A 82 -4.21 -9.47 -10.05
N ALA A 83 -3.30 -9.43 -9.08
CA ALA A 83 -3.52 -10.03 -7.77
C ALA A 83 -4.60 -9.29 -6.95
N VAL A 84 -4.66 -7.95 -7.04
CA VAL A 84 -5.72 -7.14 -6.43
C VAL A 84 -7.07 -7.44 -7.07
N ARG A 85 -7.14 -7.53 -8.41
CA ARG A 85 -8.37 -7.87 -9.12
C ARG A 85 -8.89 -9.24 -8.69
N PHE A 86 -8.01 -10.24 -8.61
CA PHE A 86 -8.35 -11.59 -8.14
C PHE A 86 -8.87 -11.56 -6.70
N ALA A 87 -8.16 -10.89 -5.79
CA ALA A 87 -8.57 -10.77 -4.39
C ALA A 87 -9.96 -10.14 -4.24
N LEU A 88 -10.21 -9.01 -4.91
CA LEU A 88 -11.53 -8.37 -4.90
C LEU A 88 -12.62 -9.29 -5.48
N GLN A 89 -12.29 -10.16 -6.44
CA GLN A 89 -13.21 -11.15 -6.96
C GLN A 89 -13.54 -12.27 -5.98
N SER A 90 -12.62 -12.63 -5.10
CA SER A 90 -12.81 -13.65 -4.08
C SER A 90 -13.59 -13.15 -2.86
N ILE A 91 -13.55 -11.84 -2.57
CA ILE A 91 -14.30 -11.25 -1.45
C ILE A 91 -15.79 -11.13 -1.81
N ASN A 92 -16.64 -11.49 -0.86
CA ASN A 92 -18.09 -11.35 -0.93
C ASN A 92 -18.64 -10.67 0.34
N GLU A 93 -19.93 -10.33 0.36
CA GLU A 93 -20.58 -9.62 1.47
C GLU A 93 -20.46 -10.34 2.83
N GLY A 94 -20.37 -11.67 2.83
CA GLY A 94 -20.18 -12.44 4.06
C GLY A 94 -18.78 -12.33 4.66
N THR A 95 -17.76 -12.10 3.84
CA THR A 95 -16.35 -12.05 4.28
C THR A 95 -15.77 -10.64 4.31
N VAL A 96 -16.41 -9.67 3.65
CA VAL A 96 -15.86 -8.33 3.47
C VAL A 96 -15.55 -7.62 4.79
N LYS A 97 -16.40 -7.81 5.81
CA LYS A 97 -16.21 -7.20 7.13
C LYS A 97 -14.95 -7.69 7.83
N GLU A 98 -14.43 -8.88 7.49
CA GLU A 98 -13.17 -9.42 8.04
C GLU A 98 -11.94 -8.74 7.42
N HIS A 99 -12.05 -8.26 6.18
CA HIS A 99 -10.94 -7.65 5.45
C HIS A 99 -10.84 -6.14 5.67
N PHE A 100 -11.97 -5.46 5.92
CA PHE A 100 -12.07 -4.01 6.09
C PHE A 100 -12.45 -3.58 7.52
N SER A 101 -12.24 -4.46 8.51
CA SER A 101 -12.65 -4.19 9.90
C SER A 101 -11.89 -3.01 10.53
N ARG A 102 -12.62 -2.20 11.32
CA ARG A 102 -12.03 -1.16 12.17
C ARG A 102 -11.83 -1.67 13.60
N GLY A 103 -10.57 -1.78 14.03
CA GLY A 103 -10.21 -2.26 15.37
C GLY A 103 -10.17 -3.78 15.48
N GLY A 104 -9.13 -4.31 16.12
CA GLY A 104 -8.90 -5.74 16.32
C GLY A 104 -7.41 -6.12 16.29
N GLU A 105 -7.07 -7.32 16.77
CA GLU A 105 -5.69 -7.85 16.80
C GLU A 105 -5.37 -8.82 15.64
N SER A 106 -6.35 -9.16 14.80
CA SER A 106 -6.25 -10.20 13.76
C SER A 106 -5.15 -9.92 12.72
N PRO A 107 -4.52 -10.98 12.19
CA PRO A 107 -3.10 -10.95 11.85
C PRO A 107 -2.78 -10.00 10.71
N TRP A 108 -1.91 -9.06 11.05
CA TRP A 108 -1.27 -8.02 10.23
C TRP A 108 -0.58 -8.52 8.96
N TYR A 109 -0.48 -9.84 8.82
CA TYR A 109 0.11 -10.55 7.70
C TYR A 109 -0.64 -11.88 7.58
N SER A 110 -1.37 -12.05 6.49
CA SER A 110 -1.95 -13.32 6.13
C SER A 110 -1.59 -13.56 4.67
N GLU A 111 -1.20 -14.80 4.36
CA GLU A 111 -0.90 -15.21 2.98
C GLU A 111 -2.16 -15.19 2.09
N ASP A 112 -3.34 -14.94 2.69
CA ASP A 112 -4.58 -14.74 1.96
C ASP A 112 -4.44 -13.57 0.97
N PRO A 113 -4.71 -13.81 -0.33
CA PRO A 113 -4.82 -12.78 -1.34
C PRO A 113 -5.69 -11.59 -0.94
N SER A 114 -6.68 -11.78 -0.05
CA SER A 114 -7.58 -10.73 0.45
C SER A 114 -6.89 -9.56 1.16
N HIS A 115 -5.63 -9.69 1.57
CA HIS A 115 -4.83 -8.58 2.13
C HIS A 115 -4.10 -7.75 1.07
N LYS A 116 -4.12 -8.16 -0.20
CA LYS A 116 -3.51 -7.39 -1.30
C LYS A 116 -4.21 -6.06 -1.66
N PRO A 117 -5.55 -5.89 -1.55
CA PRO A 117 -6.23 -4.63 -1.83
C PRO A 117 -6.24 -3.63 -0.67
N VAL A 118 -5.74 -4.01 0.52
CA VAL A 118 -5.79 -3.16 1.72
C VAL A 118 -4.40 -2.70 2.18
N LYS A 119 -4.38 -1.59 2.92
CA LYS A 119 -3.28 -1.10 3.72
C LYS A 119 -3.70 -1.04 5.18
N VAL A 120 -2.72 -1.14 6.07
CA VAL A 120 -2.93 -0.90 7.49
C VAL A 120 -2.83 0.59 7.77
N VAL A 121 -3.86 1.15 8.39
CA VAL A 121 -3.90 2.53 8.88
C VAL A 121 -3.74 2.52 10.39
N ARG A 122 -2.85 3.40 10.88
CA ARG A 122 -2.62 3.63 12.29
C ARG A 122 -3.13 5.01 12.66
N GLU A 123 -4.09 5.05 13.58
CA GLU A 123 -4.66 6.27 14.12
C GLU A 123 -4.23 6.43 15.59
N ILE A 124 -3.66 7.58 15.93
CA ILE A 124 -3.09 7.86 17.25
C ILE A 124 -3.96 8.92 17.93
N TYR A 125 -4.38 8.63 19.16
CA TYR A 125 -5.17 9.53 19.99
C TYR A 125 -4.50 9.70 21.35
N ALA A 126 -4.96 10.70 22.13
CA ALA A 126 -4.42 11.00 23.45
C ALA A 126 -4.47 9.81 24.44
N GLY A 127 -5.36 8.84 24.22
CA GLY A 127 -5.55 7.66 25.08
C GLY A 127 -5.19 6.32 24.46
N GLY A 128 -4.65 6.28 23.24
CA GLY A 128 -4.33 4.98 22.61
C GLY A 128 -4.06 5.03 21.11
N VAL A 129 -3.92 3.84 20.53
CA VAL A 129 -3.69 3.62 19.11
C VAL A 129 -4.77 2.67 18.59
N ILE A 130 -5.44 3.06 17.52
CA ILE A 130 -6.32 2.17 16.76
C ILE A 130 -5.64 1.82 15.46
N LEU A 131 -5.74 0.56 15.09
CA LEU A 131 -5.27 0.03 13.82
C LEU A 131 -6.46 -0.54 13.06
N PHE A 132 -6.51 -0.31 11.76
CA PHE A 132 -7.56 -0.84 10.89
C PHE A 132 -7.09 -1.00 9.46
N ASN A 133 -7.80 -1.83 8.70
CA ASN A 133 -7.55 -1.97 7.28
C ASN A 133 -8.34 -0.93 6.49
N ALA A 134 -7.69 -0.30 5.52
CA ALA A 134 -8.33 0.59 4.57
C ALA A 134 -7.95 0.17 3.14
N PRO A 135 -8.72 0.54 2.11
CA PRO A 135 -8.29 0.38 0.73
C PRO A 135 -6.91 1.00 0.49
N ILE A 136 -6.09 0.32 -0.32
CA ILE A 136 -4.73 0.78 -0.61
C ILE A 136 -4.70 2.09 -1.42
N SER A 137 -5.76 2.35 -2.18
CA SER A 137 -5.91 3.47 -3.11
C SER A 137 -7.38 3.91 -3.22
N ALA A 138 -7.58 5.13 -3.71
CA ALA A 138 -8.92 5.68 -3.96
C ALA A 138 -9.70 4.84 -4.99
N CYS A 139 -9.05 4.35 -6.05
CA CYS A 139 -9.71 3.50 -7.04
C CYS A 139 -10.23 2.19 -6.41
N LEU A 140 -9.47 1.59 -5.49
CA LEU A 140 -9.93 0.38 -4.82
C LEU A 140 -11.03 0.67 -3.81
N GLU A 141 -11.04 1.83 -3.17
CA GLU A 141 -12.14 2.26 -2.32
C GLU A 141 -13.43 2.36 -3.13
N GLU A 142 -13.42 3.09 -4.25
CA GLU A 142 -14.55 3.22 -5.17
C GLU A 142 -15.06 1.84 -5.62
N ARG A 143 -14.17 0.99 -6.14
CA ARG A 143 -14.54 -0.36 -6.63
C ARG A 143 -15.03 -1.31 -5.55
N THR A 144 -14.50 -1.18 -4.33
CA THR A 144 -14.94 -2.01 -3.21
C THR A 144 -16.36 -1.60 -2.82
N LEU A 145 -16.65 -0.30 -2.72
CA LEU A 145 -17.97 0.22 -2.38
C LEU A 145 -19.02 -0.09 -3.46
N GLU A 146 -18.67 0.01 -4.74
CA GLU A 146 -19.57 -0.34 -5.84
C GLU A 146 -20.03 -1.80 -5.81
N ARG A 147 -19.15 -2.70 -5.34
CA ARG A 147 -19.39 -4.14 -5.33
C ARG A 147 -19.92 -4.65 -3.99
N LEU A 148 -19.47 -4.05 -2.89
CA LEU A 148 -19.66 -4.52 -1.51
C LEU A 148 -20.12 -3.33 -0.64
N PRO A 149 -21.36 -2.84 -0.84
CA PRO A 149 -21.89 -1.69 -0.11
C PRO A 149 -21.88 -1.86 1.41
N SER A 150 -21.91 -3.10 1.94
CA SER A 150 -21.88 -3.34 3.40
C SER A 150 -20.56 -2.92 4.07
N VAL A 151 -19.53 -2.57 3.30
CA VAL A 151 -18.29 -1.96 3.80
C VAL A 151 -18.53 -0.59 4.43
N ALA A 152 -19.56 0.13 3.99
CA ALA A 152 -19.93 1.44 4.53
C ALA A 152 -20.84 1.36 5.79
N GLU A 153 -21.27 0.16 6.18
CA GLU A 153 -22.19 -0.11 7.31
C GLU A 153 -21.48 -0.62 8.57
#